data_AF-A0A949HUR8-F1
#
_entry.id   AF-A0A949HUR8-F1
#
_cell.length_a   1.000
_cell.length_b   1.000
_cell.length_c   1.000
_cell.angle_alpha   90.00
_cell.angle_beta   90.00
_cell.angle_gamma   90.00
#
_symmetry.space_group_name_H-M   'P 1'
#
loop_
_entity.id
_entity.type
_entity.pdbx_description
1 polymer ?
#
loop_
_entity_poly.entity_id
_entity_poly.type
_entity_poly.pdbx_seq_one_letter_code
_entity_poly.pdbx_strand_id
1 'polypeptide(L)' 'TILVLDPDKKTTFDEVYPEGKRKPAGVTHNAALAYAKDTAKDFGVGKDRSEDFDVERAKKDIQGDGGGKSGGKSKKTK' A
#
# COMPACT_ATOMS: atom_id res chain seq x y z
N THR A 1 -16.87 30.19 -17.18
CA THR A 1 -16.93 28.71 -17.21
C THR A 1 -16.69 28.21 -15.79
N ILE A 2 -17.68 27.59 -15.16
CA ILE A 2 -17.48 27.00 -13.83
C ILE A 2 -16.73 25.68 -14.03
N LEU A 3 -15.49 25.61 -13.52
CA LEU A 3 -14.61 24.44 -13.55
C LEU A 3 -14.92 23.45 -12.41
N VAL A 4 -16.13 23.50 -11.86
CA VAL A 4 -16.51 22.79 -10.64
C VAL A 4 -17.66 21.85 -10.95
N LEU A 5 -17.60 20.66 -10.34
CA LEU A 5 -18.62 19.63 -10.47
C LEU A 5 -19.97 20.13 -9.91
N ASP A 6 -21.05 19.81 -10.61
CA ASP A 6 -22.42 20.12 -10.21
C ASP A 6 -22.81 19.25 -8.98
N PRO A 7 -23.13 19.84 -7.83
CA PRO A 7 -23.44 19.09 -6.60
C PRO A 7 -24.78 18.35 -6.66
N ASP A 8 -25.70 18.78 -7.53
CA ASP A 8 -27.02 18.14 -7.68
C ASP A 8 -26.96 16.88 -8.55
N LYS A 9 -25.84 16.68 -9.26
CA LYS A 9 -25.63 15.51 -10.13
C LYS A 9 -24.75 14.48 -9.45
N LYS A 10 -25.24 13.24 -9.45
CA LYS A 10 -24.45 12.09 -8.98
C LYS A 10 -23.24 11.87 -9.91
N THR A 11 -22.11 11.59 -9.30
CA THR A 11 -20.92 11.11 -10.01
C THR A 11 -21.15 9.71 -10.56
N THR A 12 -20.59 9.43 -11.73
CA THR A 12 -20.61 8.09 -12.34
C THR A 12 -19.20 7.51 -12.41
N PHE A 13 -19.09 6.19 -12.36
CA PHE A 13 -17.83 5.46 -12.47
C PHE A 13 -17.98 4.38 -13.54
N ASP A 14 -17.46 4.68 -14.73
CA ASP A 14 -17.61 3.86 -15.93
C ASP A 14 -16.24 3.52 -16.51
N GLU A 15 -16.09 2.30 -17.02
CA GLU A 15 -14.98 1.91 -17.86
C GLU A 15 -15.18 2.47 -19.27
N VAL A 16 -14.16 3.18 -19.77
CA VAL A 16 -14.15 3.76 -21.11
C VAL A 16 -13.25 2.91 -22.01
N TYR A 17 -13.83 2.32 -23.04
CA TYR A 17 -13.12 1.48 -24.00
C TYR A 17 -12.57 2.33 -25.16
N PRO A 18 -11.50 1.89 -25.86
CA PRO A 18 -10.92 2.63 -26.99
C PRO A 18 -11.92 2.92 -28.14
N GLU A 19 -12.96 2.11 -28.26
CA GLU A 19 -14.08 2.32 -29.20
C GLU A 19 -15.02 3.47 -28.81
N GLY A 20 -14.77 4.14 -27.68
CA GLY A 20 -15.62 5.20 -27.12
C GLY A 20 -16.83 4.69 -26.33
N LYS A 21 -17.02 3.38 -26.21
CA LYS A 21 -18.09 2.78 -25.40
C LYS A 21 -17.79 2.92 -23.92
N ARG A 22 -18.81 3.34 -23.15
CA ARG A 22 -18.78 3.38 -21.69
C ARG A 22 -19.61 2.24 -21.12
N LYS A 23 -19.11 1.54 -20.11
CA LYS A 23 -19.82 0.49 -19.40
C LYS A 23 -19.66 0.69 -17.89
N PRO A 24 -20.63 0.24 -17.06
CA PRO A 24 -20.46 0.22 -15.62
C PRO A 24 -19.17 -0.51 -15.27
N ALA A 25 -18.31 0.11 -14.46
CA ALA A 25 -17.05 -0.49 -14.08
C ALA A 25 -17.28 -1.77 -13.25
N GLY A 26 -16.61 -2.85 -13.62
CA GLY A 26 -16.69 -4.13 -12.89
C GLY A 26 -15.85 -4.12 -11.61
N VAL A 27 -14.89 -3.19 -11.50
CA VAL A 27 -14.01 -3.05 -10.34
C VAL A 27 -14.79 -2.47 -9.16
N THR A 28 -14.90 -3.27 -8.10
CA THR A 28 -15.51 -2.85 -6.84
C THR A 28 -14.46 -2.59 -5.77
N HIS A 29 -14.80 -1.77 -4.78
CA HIS A 29 -13.94 -1.52 -3.63
C HIS A 29 -13.54 -2.83 -2.92
N ASN A 30 -14.48 -3.77 -2.77
CA ASN A 30 -14.22 -5.07 -2.13
C ASN A 30 -13.21 -5.91 -2.93
N ALA A 31 -13.33 -5.92 -4.26
CA ALA A 31 -12.39 -6.61 -5.14
C ALA A 31 -10.97 -6.01 -5.03
N ALA A 32 -10.87 -4.67 -5.00
CA ALA A 32 -9.61 -3.97 -4.82
C ALA A 32 -8.95 -4.28 -3.46
N LEU A 33 -9.74 -4.30 -2.38
CA LEU A 33 -9.25 -4.66 -1.04
C LEU A 33 -8.77 -6.11 -0.94
N ALA A 34 -9.49 -7.05 -1.57
CA ALA A 34 -9.08 -8.45 -1.59
C ALA A 34 -7.73 -8.60 -2.30
N TYR A 35 -7.61 -8.01 -3.49
CA TYR A 35 -6.36 -8.01 -4.25
C TYR A 35 -5.19 -7.42 -3.46
N ALA A 36 -5.40 -6.26 -2.81
CA ALA A 36 -4.36 -5.60 -2.02
C ALA A 36 -3.89 -6.45 -0.83
N LYS A 37 -4.81 -7.15 -0.16
CA LYS A 37 -4.47 -8.04 0.95
C LYS A 37 -3.69 -9.27 0.50
N ASP A 38 -4.01 -9.83 -0.65
CA ASP A 38 -3.31 -11.00 -1.16
C ASP A 38 -1.91 -10.63 -1.65
N THR A 39 -1.77 -9.54 -2.40
CA THR A 39 -0.46 -9.00 -2.77
C THR A 39 0.37 -8.65 -1.54
N ALA A 40 -0.20 -8.04 -0.50
CA ALA A 40 0.53 -7.75 0.73
C ALA A 40 1.18 -9.00 1.37
N LYS A 41 0.54 -10.17 1.25
CA LYS A 41 1.12 -11.45 1.71
C LYS A 41 2.33 -11.85 0.87
N ASP A 42 2.21 -11.74 -0.46
CA ASP A 42 3.27 -12.12 -1.40
C ASP A 42 4.49 -11.19 -1.30
N PHE A 43 4.25 -9.89 -1.11
CA PHE A 43 5.30 -8.90 -0.85
C PHE A 43 5.94 -9.05 0.54
N GLY A 44 5.38 -9.88 1.43
CA GLY A 44 5.87 -10.06 2.79
C GLY A 44 5.66 -8.85 3.68
N VAL A 45 4.62 -8.05 3.42
CA VAL A 45 4.24 -6.91 4.27
C VAL A 45 3.90 -7.44 5.66
N GLY A 46 4.70 -7.03 6.65
CA GLY A 46 4.52 -7.44 8.05
C GLY A 46 3.26 -6.86 8.67
N LYS A 47 2.92 -7.34 9.87
CA LYS A 47 1.87 -6.72 10.68
C LYS A 47 2.24 -5.28 11.01
N ASP A 48 1.21 -4.45 11.13
CA ASP A 48 1.37 -3.11 11.68
C ASP A 48 2.00 -3.19 13.08
N ARG A 49 2.90 -2.24 13.35
CA ARG A 49 3.65 -2.15 14.60
C ARG A 49 3.79 -0.69 15.00
N SER A 50 3.35 -0.40 16.21
CA SER A 50 3.65 0.86 16.89
C SER A 50 4.80 0.59 17.85
N GLU A 51 5.98 1.11 17.53
CA GLU A 51 7.16 1.00 18.38
C GLU A 51 7.62 2.41 18.77
N ASP A 52 8.12 2.57 20.00
CA ASP A 52 8.65 3.84 20.47
C ASP A 52 9.94 4.19 19.71
N PHE A 53 10.05 5.46 19.32
CA PHE A 53 11.22 5.94 18.57
C PHE A 53 12.46 6.01 19.47
N ASP A 54 13.44 5.15 19.18
CA ASP A 54 14.71 5.11 19.90
C ASP A 54 15.75 6.02 19.22
N VAL A 55 15.96 7.20 19.82
CA VAL A 55 16.87 8.23 19.33
C VAL A 55 18.32 7.74 19.25
N GLU A 56 18.75 6.86 20.15
CA GLU A 56 20.14 6.37 20.16
C GLU A 56 20.39 5.35 19.05
N ARG A 57 19.44 4.45 18.80
CA ARG A 57 19.49 3.54 17.64
C ARG A 57 19.43 4.30 16.32
N ALA A 58 18.54 5.28 16.20
CA ALA A 58 18.43 6.11 15.00
C ALA A 58 19.73 6.87 14.70
N LYS A 59 20.41 7.41 15.73
CA LYS A 59 21.73 8.06 15.56
C LYS A 59 22.79 7.10 15.04
N LYS A 60 22.80 5.84 15.51
CA LYS A 60 23.73 4.80 15.03
C LYS A 60 23.44 4.38 13.59
N ASP A 61 22.17 4.25 13.21
CA ASP A 61 21.77 3.89 11.84
C ASP A 61 22.15 4.97 10.82
N ILE A 62 22.01 6.25 11.18
CA ILE A 62 22.38 7.38 10.30
C ILE A 62 23.90 7.55 10.18
N GLN A 63 24.65 7.15 11.20
CA GLN A 63 26.12 7.30 11.22
C GLN A 63 26.86 6.24 10.37
N GLY A 64 26.16 5.26 9.80
CA GLY A 64 26.70 4.35 8.78
C GLY A 64 27.94 3.58 9.25
N ASP A 65 27.74 2.48 9.96
CA ASP A 65 28.86 1.65 10.39
C ASP A 65 29.45 0.90 9.18
N GLY A 66 30.64 1.33 8.76
CA GLY A 66 31.51 0.53 7.93
C GLY A 66 31.85 -0.78 8.65
N GLY A 67 31.05 -1.83 8.42
CA GLY A 67 31.38 -3.21 8.75
C GLY A 67 30.56 -3.86 9.86
N GLY A 68 29.28 -4.16 9.60
CA GLY A 68 28.46 -4.94 10.52
C GLY A 68 27.40 -5.80 9.81
N LYS A 69 27.83 -7.00 9.39
CA LYS A 69 27.06 -8.15 8.89
C LYS A 69 25.52 -8.05 8.90
N SER A 70 24.95 -8.25 7.71
CA SER A 70 23.69 -8.97 7.55
C SER A 70 23.73 -10.32 8.29
N GLY A 71 22.73 -10.55 9.14
CA GLY A 71 22.43 -11.86 9.74
C GLY A 71 21.01 -11.77 10.30
N GLY A 72 20.04 -12.60 9.91
CA GLY A 72 20.13 -13.97 9.45
C GLY A 72 19.35 -14.85 10.43
N LYS A 73 18.08 -15.12 10.10
CA LYS A 73 17.30 -16.33 10.39
C LYS A 73 17.55 -17.04 11.76
N SER A 74 16.65 -16.84 12.72
CA SER A 74 16.51 -17.75 13.88
C SER A 74 15.32 -18.71 13.69
N LYS A 75 15.68 -19.97 13.42
CA LYS A 75 14.81 -21.17 13.39
C LYS A 75 14.56 -21.64 14.85
N LYS A 76 13.36 -22.20 15.11
CA LYS A 76 12.84 -22.84 16.35
C LYS A 76 13.85 -23.61 17.25
N THR A 77 13.57 -23.59 18.56
CA THR A 77 13.51 -24.73 19.55
C THR A 77 12.96 -24.13 20.86
N LYS A 78 12.09 -24.75 21.69
CA LYS A 78 11.82 -26.15 22.04
C LYS A 78 10.35 -26.28 22.45
#